data_AF-A0A2M8DDR2-F1
#
_entry.id   AF-A0A2M8DDR2-F1
#
_cell.length_a   1.000
_cell.length_b   1.000
_cell.length_c   1.000
_cell.angle_alpha   90.00
_cell.angle_beta   90.00
_cell.angle_gamma   90.00
#
_symmetry.space_group_name_H-M   'P 1'
#
loop_
_entity.id
_entity.type
_entity.pdbx_description
1 polymer ?
#
loop_
_entity_poly.entity_id
_entity_poly.type
_entity_poly.pdbx_seq_one_letter_code
_entity_poly.pdbx_strand_id
1 'polypeptide(L)'
;MNLKKYLDKLSEQGFLKQEEIGFNQVRALLDSAFKNIKASRKNLSIDEETCYTMAYNAMIKIARALIFLQGFRPDDGQQHKTTNVYEKHQSP
;
A
#
# COMPACT_ATOMS: atom_id res chain seq x y z
N MET A 1 -3.30 -20.62 5.31
CA MET A 1 -2.21 -19.91 4.60
C MET A 1 -1.55 -18.96 5.60
N ASN A 2 -0.23 -18.99 5.80
CA ASN A 2 0.48 -17.99 6.65
C ASN A 2 1.01 -16.86 5.76
N LEU A 3 1.13 -15.63 6.29
CA LEU A 3 1.65 -14.45 5.61
C LEU A 3 2.93 -14.74 4.82
N LYS A 4 3.89 -15.46 5.39
CA LYS A 4 5.14 -15.79 4.69
C LYS A 4 4.90 -16.57 3.40
N LYS A 5 4.09 -17.63 3.45
CA LYS A 5 3.75 -18.45 2.27
C LYS A 5 3.01 -17.65 1.20
N TYR A 6 2.21 -16.66 1.61
CA TYR A 6 1.52 -15.78 0.67
C TYR A 6 2.49 -14.81 -0.03
N LEU A 7 3.42 -14.22 0.71
CA LEU A 7 4.44 -13.33 0.15
C LEU A 7 5.41 -14.07 -0.76
N ASP A 8 5.82 -15.29 -0.38
CA ASP A 8 6.66 -16.17 -1.22
C ASP A 8 5.97 -16.42 -2.58
N LYS A 9 4.67 -16.77 -2.58
CA LYS A 9 3.87 -16.94 -3.81
C LYS A 9 3.80 -15.67 -4.66
N LEU A 10 3.62 -14.50 -4.04
CA LEU A 10 3.59 -13.23 -4.77
C LEU A 10 4.96 -12.89 -5.37
N SER A 11 6.04 -13.28 -4.70
CA SER A 11 7.39 -13.14 -5.23
C SER A 11 7.63 -14.04 -6.44
N GLU A 12 7.18 -15.31 -6.38
CA GLU A 12 7.24 -16.24 -7.51
C GLU A 12 6.44 -15.75 -8.73
N GLN A 13 5.33 -15.03 -8.49
CA GLN A 13 4.50 -14.43 -9.53
C GLN A 13 5.04 -13.09 -10.06
N GLY A 14 6.18 -12.61 -9.55
CA GLY A 14 6.80 -11.36 -9.99
C GLY A 14 6.12 -10.08 -9.47
N PHE A 15 5.22 -10.18 -8.49
CA PHE A 15 4.60 -9.01 -7.85
C PHE A 15 5.48 -8.40 -6.75
N LEU A 16 6.34 -9.22 -6.15
CA LEU A 16 7.28 -8.81 -5.10
C LEU A 16 8.70 -9.22 -5.50
N LYS A 17 9.68 -8.46 -5.02
CA LYS A 17 11.10 -8.78 -5.12
C LYS A 17 11.71 -8.84 -3.73
N GLN A 18 12.66 -9.76 -3.53
CA GLN A 18 13.45 -9.74 -2.31
C GLN A 18 14.39 -8.54 -2.34
N GLU A 19 14.48 -7.83 -1.21
CA GLU A 19 15.35 -6.67 -1.09
C GLU A 19 15.77 -6.49 0.37
N GLU A 20 17.03 -6.08 0.57
CA GLU A 20 17.49 -5.65 1.88
C GLU A 20 16.93 -4.26 2.20
N ILE A 21 15.91 -4.23 3.07
CA ILE A 21 15.25 -2.98 3.44
C ILE A 21 15.69 -2.54 4.83
N GLY A 22 16.36 -1.39 4.87
CA GLY A 22 16.74 -0.74 6.12
C GLY A 22 15.53 -0.29 6.93
N PHE A 23 15.58 -0.51 8.26
CA PHE A 23 14.53 -0.10 9.21
C PHE A 23 14.13 1.38 9.12
N ASN A 24 15.04 2.25 8.68
CA ASN A 24 14.75 3.66 8.45
C ASN A 24 13.64 3.88 7.40
N GLN A 25 13.59 3.05 6.35
CA GLN A 25 12.54 3.13 5.33
C GLN A 25 11.19 2.70 5.89
N VAL A 26 11.16 1.65 6.71
CA VAL A 26 9.95 1.19 7.42
C VAL A 26 9.43 2.30 8.33
N ARG A 27 10.30 2.91 9.14
CA ARG A 27 9.94 4.01 10.05
C ARG A 27 9.37 5.20 9.26
N ALA A 28 10.01 5.61 8.18
CA ALA A 28 9.54 6.72 7.35
C ALA A 28 8.14 6.47 6.77
N LEU A 29 7.83 5.24 6.34
CA LEU A 29 6.50 4.87 5.86
C LEU A 29 5.44 4.99 6.97
N LEU A 30 5.75 4.48 8.17
CA LEU A 30 4.85 4.52 9.31
C LEU A 30 4.62 5.95 9.80
N ASP A 31 5.67 6.78 9.87
CA ASP A 31 5.55 8.20 10.25
C ASP A 31 4.68 8.96 9.25
N SER A 32 4.85 8.69 7.95
CA SER A 32 4.02 9.28 6.89
C SER A 32 2.56 8.80 6.97
N ALA A 33 2.33 7.50 7.22
CA ALA A 33 0.98 6.97 7.42
C ALA A 33 0.29 7.62 8.62
N PHE A 34 1.01 7.80 9.73
CA PHE A 34 0.46 8.44 10.92
C PHE A 34 0.06 9.90 10.68
N LYS A 35 0.87 10.65 9.91
CA LYS A 35 0.51 12.00 9.47
C LYS A 35 -0.77 12.00 8.63
N ASN A 36 -0.92 11.08 7.70
CA ASN A 36 -2.13 10.93 6.88
C ASN A 36 -3.36 10.61 7.73
N ILE A 37 -3.27 9.71 8.70
CA ILE A 37 -4.39 9.39 9.60
C ILE A 37 -4.79 10.63 10.44
N LYS A 38 -3.80 11.38 10.94
CA LYS A 38 -4.07 12.64 11.65
C LYS A 38 -4.78 13.66 10.76
N ALA A 39 -4.35 13.80 9.52
CA ALA A 39 -4.95 14.73 8.56
C ALA A 39 -6.36 14.27 8.13
N SER A 40 -6.55 12.98 7.88
CA SER A 40 -7.86 12.38 7.56
C SER A 40 -8.90 12.73 8.62
N ARG A 41 -8.60 12.50 9.90
CA ARG A 41 -9.50 12.86 11.01
C ARG A 41 -9.87 14.34 11.08
N LYS A 42 -8.95 15.24 10.71
CA LYS A 42 -9.22 16.69 10.67
C LYS A 42 -10.11 17.08 9.51
N ASN A 43 -10.04 16.34 8.40
CA ASN A 43 -10.81 16.61 7.18
C ASN A 43 -12.20 15.95 7.19
N LEU A 44 -12.49 15.02 8.11
CA LEU A 44 -13.77 14.31 8.17
C LEU A 44 -15.00 15.24 8.16
N SER A 45 -14.91 16.42 8.79
CA SER A 45 -16.00 17.40 8.84
C SER A 45 -15.90 18.51 7.78
N ILE A 46 -14.86 18.50 6.95
CA ILE A 46 -14.58 19.57 5.97
C ILE A 46 -14.79 19.04 4.56
N ASP A 47 -14.15 17.91 4.25
CA ASP A 47 -14.21 17.25 2.96
C ASP A 47 -14.01 15.73 3.15
N GLU A 48 -15.09 15.00 2.88
CA GLU A 48 -15.14 13.55 3.05
C GLU A 48 -14.25 12.82 2.03
N GLU A 49 -14.13 13.35 0.80
CA GLU A 49 -13.27 12.76 -0.23
C GLU A 49 -11.80 12.83 0.16
N THR A 50 -11.32 13.99 0.62
CA THR A 50 -9.97 14.14 1.17
C THR A 50 -9.76 13.26 2.39
N CYS A 51 -10.75 13.17 3.29
CA CYS A 51 -10.69 12.30 4.46
C CYS A 51 -10.41 10.83 4.07
N TYR A 52 -11.19 10.28 3.14
CA TYR A 52 -11.03 8.90 2.68
C TYR A 52 -9.74 8.70 1.90
N THR A 53 -9.37 9.64 1.04
CA THR A 53 -8.13 9.58 0.28
C THR A 53 -6.91 9.51 1.21
N MET A 54 -6.88 10.33 2.26
CA MET A 54 -5.81 10.30 3.26
C MET A 54 -5.79 8.99 4.04
N ALA A 55 -6.95 8.48 4.47
CA ALA A 55 -7.06 7.21 5.18
C ALA A 55 -6.55 6.04 4.31
N TYR A 56 -6.98 5.97 3.05
CA TYR A 56 -6.55 4.96 2.09
C TYR A 56 -5.04 5.00 1.85
N ASN A 57 -4.48 6.19 1.64
CA ASN A 57 -3.03 6.36 1.47
C ASN A 57 -2.25 5.94 2.73
N ALA A 58 -2.80 6.14 3.93
CA ALA A 58 -2.18 5.64 5.16
C ALA A 58 -2.17 4.10 5.19
N MET A 59 -3.27 3.45 4.82
CA MET A 59 -3.35 1.99 4.77
C MET A 59 -2.33 1.39 3.80
N ILE A 60 -2.18 1.96 2.60
CA ILE A 60 -1.16 1.51 1.62
C ILE A 60 0.25 1.60 2.23
N LYS A 61 0.57 2.71 2.89
CA LYS A 61 1.90 2.91 3.50
C LYS A 61 2.17 1.90 4.61
N ILE A 62 1.16 1.61 5.45
CA ILE A 62 1.26 0.58 6.49
C ILE A 62 1.45 -0.81 5.88
N ALA A 63 0.67 -1.15 4.85
CA ALA A 63 0.82 -2.41 4.13
C ALA A 63 2.22 -2.55 3.51
N ARG A 64 2.74 -1.50 2.89
CA ARG A 64 4.11 -1.47 2.33
C ARG A 64 5.16 -1.63 3.42
N ALA A 65 4.99 -0.99 4.57
CA ALA A 65 5.89 -1.15 5.71
C ALA A 65 5.90 -2.59 6.24
N LEU A 66 4.74 -3.27 6.26
CA LEU A 66 4.65 -4.68 6.64
C LEU A 66 5.38 -5.58 5.64
N ILE A 67 5.19 -5.38 4.34
CA ILE A 67 5.89 -6.13 3.28
C ILE A 67 7.41 -5.92 3.40
N PHE A 68 7.84 -4.68 3.67
CA PHE A 68 9.25 -4.33 3.87
C PHE A 68 9.86 -5.07 5.07
N LEU A 69 9.14 -5.16 6.19
CA LEU A 69 9.58 -5.93 7.36
C LEU A 69 9.76 -7.43 7.09
N GLN A 70 9.16 -7.95 6.02
CA GLN A 70 9.32 -9.34 5.58
C GLN A 70 10.45 -9.53 4.56
N GLY A 71 11.22 -8.48 4.25
CA GLY A 71 12.34 -8.54 3.30
C GLY A 71 11.91 -8.47 1.83
N PHE A 72 10.70 -7.98 1.56
CA PHE A 72 10.16 -7.84 0.21
C PHE A 72 9.91 -6.37 -0.15
N ARG A 73 10.02 -6.04 -1.44
CA ARG A 73 9.55 -4.79 -2.05
C ARG A 73 8.48 -5.09 -3.10
N PRO A 74 7.35 -4.35 -3.14
CA PRO A 74 6.44 -4.40 -4.27
C PRO A 74 7.14 -4.03 -5.58
N ASP A 75 6.95 -4.84 -6.62
CA ASP A 75 7.47 -4.51 -7.94
C ASP A 75 6.58 -3.42 -8.56
N ASP A 76 7.06 -2.18 -8.50
CA ASP A 76 6.32 -0.97 -8.89
C ASP A 76 5.99 -0.92 -10.41
N GLY A 77 6.40 -1.92 -11.20
CA GLY A 77 6.06 -2.08 -12.62
C GLY A 77 4.58 -2.38 -12.93
N GLN A 78 3.72 -2.51 -11.90
CA GLN A 78 2.28 -2.77 -12.05
C GLN A 78 1.40 -1.66 -11.45
N GLN A 79 1.97 -0.48 -11.16
CA GLN A 79 1.21 0.64 -10.55
C GLN A 79 0.02 1.16 -11.40
N HIS A 80 -0.08 0.80 -12.69
CA HIS A 80 -1.22 1.15 -13.55
C HIS A 80 -2.29 0.05 -13.70
N LYS A 81 -2.07 -1.19 -13.24
CA LYS A 81 -3.06 -2.27 -13.47
C LYS A 81 -4.17 -2.34 -12.43
N THR A 82 -4.09 -1.58 -11.35
CA THR A 82 -5.16 -1.53 -10.35
C THR A 82 -6.23 -0.47 -10.69
N THR A 83 -5.93 0.51 -11.55
CA THR A 83 -6.89 1.54 -11.99
C THR A 83 -7.83 1.07 -13.11
N ASN A 84 -7.44 0.07 -13.91
CA ASN A 84 -8.21 -0.33 -15.12
C ASN A 84 -9.12 -1.56 -14.93
N VAL A 85 -9.36 -2.04 -13.70
CA VAL A 85 -10.28 -3.17 -13.48
C VAL A 85 -11.76 -2.73 -13.46
N TYR A 86 -12.03 -1.43 -13.31
CA TYR A 86 -13.41 -0.90 -13.32
C TYR A 86 -13.98 -0.57 -14.71
N GLU A 87 -13.16 -0.47 -15.76
CA GLU A 87 -13.64 -0.12 -17.12
C GLU A 87 -14.06 -1.31 -17.98
N LYS A 88 -13.74 -2.56 -17.59
CA LYS A 88 -14.04 -3.73 -18.44
C LYS A 88 -15.42 -4.37 -18.26
N HIS A 89 -16.30 -3.82 -17.42
CA HIS A 89 -17.64 -4.38 -17.18
C HIS A 89 -18.80 -3.40 -17.41
N GLN A 90 -18.57 -2.29 -18.12
CA GLN A 90 -19.63 -1.36 -18.55
C GLN A 90 -19.48 -0.92 -20.02
N SER A 91 -19.27 -1.86 -20.94
CA SER A 91 -19.70 -1.68 -22.32
C SER A 91 -20.73 -2.76 -22.66
N PRO A 92 -21.92 -2.37 -23.16
CA PRO A 92 -22.95 -3.29 -23.66
C PRO A 92 -22.48 -4.07 -24.90
#